data_AF-A0A7Z9I9F0-F1
#
_entry.id   AF-A0A7Z9I9F0-F1
#
_cell.length_a   1.000
_cell.length_b   1.000
_cell.length_c   1.000
_cell.angle_alpha   90.00
_cell.angle_beta   90.00
_cell.angle_gamma   90.00
#
_symmetry.space_group_name_H-M   'P 1'
#
loop_
_entity.id
_entity.type
_entity.pdbx_description
1 polymer ?
#
loop_
_entity_poly.entity_id
_entity_poly.type
_entity_poly.pdbx_seq_one_letter_code
_entity_poly.pdbx_strand_id
1 'polypeptide(L)'
;IEDNKIYSEEVISLLKISLLNYFAAALLMPYDEFLQSAKKNKYDVEILMHHFATSFEQVTHRLTNLQRPGNEGVPFHFLKTDIAGNVSKRFSLSGIHIPRHGGSCPRWNVYIAFLNPGRIHPQISKMPDGKTYFCIARAFEKGIEKHGMPKSFVSIGLGCDIQYAKELTYSEGMDLQNKKLETPIGVSCRICPREDCQQRAFPPIDKELKLDISYRGTSPYVTI
;
A
#
# COMPACT_ATOMS: atom_id res chain seq x y z
N ILE A 1 6.23 21.79 17.29
CA ILE A 1 7.09 22.12 16.13
C ILE A 1 8.50 22.40 16.62
N GLU A 2 8.66 23.34 17.56
CA GLU A 2 9.94 23.67 18.21
C GLU A 2 10.58 22.45 18.92
N ASP A 3 9.81 21.70 19.71
CA ASP A 3 10.31 20.49 20.41
C ASP A 3 10.84 19.39 19.48
N ASN A 4 10.38 19.36 18.23
CA ASN A 4 10.80 18.38 17.22
C ASN A 4 11.93 18.92 16.32
N LYS A 5 12.49 20.10 16.64
CA LYS A 5 13.60 20.73 15.90
C LYS A 5 13.31 20.94 14.42
N ILE A 6 12.05 21.28 14.08
CA ILE A 6 11.62 21.57 12.70
C ILE A 6 11.71 23.08 12.48
N TYR A 7 12.68 23.53 11.68
CA TYR A 7 12.96 24.96 11.50
C TYR A 7 12.78 25.49 10.05
N SER A 8 12.66 24.63 9.04
CA SER A 8 12.41 25.09 7.66
C SER A 8 10.98 25.57 7.49
N GLU A 9 10.80 26.77 6.94
CA GLU A 9 9.49 27.38 6.70
C GLU A 9 8.65 26.56 5.71
N GLU A 10 9.27 25.96 4.69
CA GLU A 10 8.62 25.09 3.72
C GLU A 10 8.11 23.81 4.39
N VAL A 11 8.94 23.21 5.26
CA VAL A 11 8.55 22.01 6.02
C VAL A 11 7.42 22.34 7.00
N ILE A 12 7.47 23.48 7.67
CA ILE A 12 6.40 23.93 8.58
C ILE A 12 5.09 24.12 7.82
N SER A 13 5.14 24.73 6.63
CA SER A 13 3.96 24.94 5.79
C SER A 13 3.35 23.62 5.34
N LEU A 14 4.17 22.69 4.85
CA LEU A 14 3.71 21.35 4.46
C LEU A 14 3.15 20.56 5.65
N LEU A 15 3.76 20.68 6.82
CA LEU A 15 3.27 20.06 8.05
C LEU A 15 1.89 20.60 8.45
N LYS A 16 1.69 21.92 8.42
CA LYS A 16 0.39 22.54 8.71
C LYS A 16 -0.69 22.04 7.77
N ILE A 17 -0.42 22.01 6.46
CA ILE A 17 -1.35 21.45 5.46
C ILE A 17 -1.69 19.99 5.78
N SER A 18 -0.69 19.19 6.14
CA SER A 18 -0.88 17.77 6.48
C SER A 18 -1.73 17.58 7.75
N LEU A 19 -1.51 18.40 8.78
CA LEU A 19 -2.30 18.38 10.01
C LEU A 19 -3.73 18.87 9.80
N LEU A 20 -3.94 19.87 8.95
CA LEU A 20 -5.28 20.32 8.56
C LEU A 20 -6.04 19.22 7.81
N ASN A 21 -5.38 18.51 6.89
CA ASN A 21 -5.96 17.36 6.20
C ASN A 21 -6.31 16.23 7.18
N TYR A 22 -5.43 15.95 8.15
CA TYR A 22 -5.70 14.98 9.23
C TYR A 22 -6.93 15.39 10.05
N PHE A 23 -7.00 16.66 10.47
CA PHE A 23 -8.11 17.20 11.23
C PHE A 23 -9.43 17.14 10.44
N ALA A 24 -9.42 17.57 9.17
CA ALA A 24 -10.60 17.51 8.30
C ALA A 24 -11.11 16.08 8.13
N ALA A 25 -10.22 15.10 7.96
CA ALA A 25 -10.60 13.69 7.92
C ALA A 25 -11.20 13.21 9.26
N ALA A 26 -10.65 13.65 10.39
CA ALA A 26 -11.18 13.30 11.70
C ALA A 26 -12.53 13.97 12.02
N LEU A 27 -12.80 15.13 11.42
CA LEU A 27 -14.09 15.82 11.50
C LEU A 27 -15.17 15.12 10.67
N LEU A 28 -14.84 14.75 9.42
CA LEU A 28 -15.75 14.03 8.52
C LEU A 28 -16.00 12.58 8.95
N MET A 29 -15.01 11.97 9.58
CA MET A 29 -15.06 10.58 10.06
C MET A 29 -14.64 10.55 11.54
N PRO A 30 -15.57 10.91 12.48
CA PRO A 30 -15.30 10.92 13.91
C PRO A 30 -14.75 9.58 14.39
N TYR A 31 -13.77 9.60 15.30
CA TYR A 31 -12.94 8.43 15.61
C TYR A 31 -13.76 7.20 16.03
N ASP A 32 -14.58 7.36 17.07
CA ASP A 32 -15.28 6.24 17.70
C ASP A 32 -16.39 5.69 16.79
N GLU A 33 -17.16 6.58 16.15
CA GLU A 33 -18.18 6.23 15.16
C GLU A 33 -17.58 5.52 13.94
N PHE A 34 -16.48 6.06 13.39
CA PHE A 34 -15.80 5.46 12.24
C PHE A 34 -15.21 4.09 12.58
N LEU A 35 -14.55 3.95 13.73
CA LEU A 35 -13.99 2.66 14.15
C LEU A 35 -15.08 1.62 14.41
N GLN A 36 -16.18 2.00 15.06
CA GLN A 36 -17.33 1.11 15.27
C GLN A 36 -17.92 0.67 13.93
N SER A 37 -18.14 1.60 13.00
CA SER A 37 -18.63 1.30 11.66
C SER A 37 -17.67 0.40 10.88
N ALA A 38 -16.36 0.66 10.97
CA ALA A 38 -15.33 -0.16 10.32
C ALA A 38 -15.33 -1.59 10.85
N LYS A 39 -15.32 -1.78 12.18
CA LYS A 39 -15.38 -3.13 12.78
C LYS A 39 -16.68 -3.85 12.44
N LYS A 40 -17.83 -3.14 12.52
CA LYS A 40 -19.16 -3.71 12.19
C LYS A 40 -19.24 -4.22 10.76
N ASN A 41 -18.68 -3.46 9.80
CA ASN A 41 -18.71 -3.81 8.38
C ASN A 41 -17.44 -4.53 7.92
N LYS A 42 -16.67 -5.14 8.85
CA LYS A 42 -15.44 -5.87 8.53
C LYS A 42 -14.50 -5.11 7.59
N TYR A 43 -14.29 -3.83 7.89
CA TYR A 43 -13.41 -2.93 7.14
C TYR A 43 -13.70 -2.85 5.63
N ASP A 44 -14.96 -3.06 5.22
CA ASP A 44 -15.38 -2.80 3.85
C ASP A 44 -15.28 -1.29 3.53
N VAL A 45 -14.29 -0.95 2.71
CA VAL A 45 -13.97 0.42 2.33
C VAL A 45 -15.10 1.04 1.51
N GLU A 46 -15.80 0.28 0.67
CA GLU A 46 -16.87 0.81 -0.17
C GLU A 46 -18.12 1.14 0.64
N ILE A 47 -18.45 0.30 1.64
CA ILE A 47 -19.52 0.60 2.60
C ILE A 47 -19.18 1.84 3.43
N LEU A 48 -17.93 1.95 3.91
CA LEU A 48 -17.49 3.13 4.67
C LEU A 48 -17.50 4.41 3.83
N MET A 49 -17.09 4.33 2.55
CA MET A 49 -17.19 5.44 1.61
C MET A 49 -18.63 5.95 1.50
N HIS A 50 -19.58 5.02 1.31
CA HIS A 50 -20.99 5.35 1.21
C HIS A 50 -21.54 5.94 2.51
N HIS A 51 -21.21 5.35 3.65
CA HIS A 51 -21.70 5.79 4.96
C HIS A 51 -21.25 7.20 5.33
N PHE A 52 -19.97 7.52 5.11
CA PHE A 52 -19.41 8.83 5.48
C PHE A 52 -19.39 9.83 4.31
N ALA A 53 -19.94 9.48 3.15
CA ALA A 53 -19.89 10.27 1.92
C ALA A 53 -18.46 10.76 1.58
N THR A 54 -17.48 9.84 1.68
CA THR A 54 -16.06 10.13 1.44
C THR A 54 -15.47 9.25 0.35
N SER A 55 -14.36 9.70 -0.23
CA SER A 55 -13.63 8.97 -1.27
C SER A 55 -12.85 7.78 -0.71
N PHE A 56 -12.47 6.84 -1.60
CA PHE A 56 -11.62 5.70 -1.27
C PHE A 56 -10.31 6.12 -0.59
N GLU A 57 -9.67 7.20 -1.05
CA GLU A 57 -8.44 7.73 -0.45
C GLU A 57 -8.68 8.25 0.97
N GLN A 58 -9.79 8.96 1.21
CA GLN A 58 -10.10 9.50 2.54
C GLN A 58 -10.35 8.37 3.55
N VAL A 59 -11.14 7.36 3.16
CA VAL A 59 -11.44 6.21 4.04
C VAL A 59 -10.17 5.42 4.35
N THR A 60 -9.40 5.04 3.33
CA THR A 60 -8.15 4.27 3.51
C THR A 60 -7.10 5.04 4.32
N HIS A 61 -6.99 6.36 4.13
CA HIS A 61 -6.15 7.22 4.98
C HIS A 61 -6.67 7.30 6.42
N ARG A 62 -7.99 7.34 6.64
CA ARG A 62 -8.55 7.36 7.99
C ARG A 62 -8.29 6.06 8.73
N LEU A 63 -8.39 4.93 8.03
CA LEU A 63 -8.08 3.59 8.57
C LEU A 63 -6.65 3.48 9.09
N THR A 64 -5.67 4.17 8.49
CA THR A 64 -4.28 4.17 8.99
C THR A 64 -4.07 5.01 10.25
N ASN A 65 -5.10 5.67 10.78
CA ASN A 65 -4.95 6.59 11.92
C ASN A 65 -5.79 6.16 13.13
N LEU A 66 -6.27 4.92 13.14
CA LEU A 66 -7.10 4.36 14.21
C LEU A 66 -6.23 3.72 15.31
N GLN A 67 -5.37 4.51 15.96
CA GLN A 67 -4.39 4.04 16.96
C GLN A 67 -4.49 4.78 18.30
N ARG A 68 -5.71 5.12 18.75
CA ARG A 68 -5.94 5.71 20.06
C ARG A 68 -5.73 4.61 21.11
N PRO A 69 -4.86 4.79 22.11
CA PRO A 69 -4.60 3.77 23.13
C PRO A 69 -5.89 3.26 23.79
N GLY A 70 -6.06 1.93 23.81
CA GLY A 70 -7.22 1.26 24.39
C GLY A 70 -8.48 1.24 23.49
N ASN A 71 -8.42 1.84 22.30
CA ASN A 71 -9.48 1.75 21.30
C ASN A 71 -8.90 1.66 19.89
N GLU A 72 -7.95 0.75 19.68
CA GLU A 72 -7.26 0.58 18.42
C GLU A 72 -8.11 -0.17 17.37
N GLY A 73 -7.85 0.14 16.10
CA GLY A 73 -8.25 -0.67 14.95
C GLY A 73 -7.06 -1.44 14.36
N VAL A 74 -7.32 -2.18 13.29
CA VAL A 74 -6.28 -2.91 12.55
C VAL A 74 -5.13 -1.97 12.15
N PRO A 75 -3.86 -2.33 12.42
CA PRO A 75 -2.71 -1.49 12.09
C PRO A 75 -2.37 -1.59 10.60
N PHE A 76 -2.92 -0.67 9.82
CA PHE A 76 -2.74 -0.66 8.37
C PHE A 76 -1.45 0.05 7.90
N HIS A 77 -0.83 -0.50 6.85
CA HIS A 77 0.01 0.27 5.96
C HIS A 77 -0.80 0.80 4.78
N PHE A 78 -0.33 1.90 4.20
CA PHE A 78 -0.94 2.56 3.05
C PHE A 78 0.15 3.00 2.08
N LEU A 79 -0.15 2.86 0.79
CA LEU A 79 0.69 3.32 -0.31
C LEU A 79 -0.17 3.96 -1.38
N LYS A 80 0.22 5.13 -1.88
CA LYS A 80 -0.37 5.72 -3.09
C LYS A 80 0.67 5.84 -4.19
N THR A 81 0.39 5.21 -5.33
CA THR A 81 1.27 5.20 -6.51
C THR A 81 0.56 5.73 -7.75
N ASP A 82 1.32 6.24 -8.71
CA ASP A 82 0.88 6.43 -10.09
C ASP A 82 1.27 5.24 -11.00
N ILE A 83 0.92 5.32 -12.28
CA ILE A 83 1.20 4.29 -13.29
C ILE A 83 2.70 4.12 -13.59
N ALA A 84 3.51 5.13 -13.31
CA ALA A 84 4.96 5.10 -13.49
C ALA A 84 5.69 4.49 -12.28
N GLY A 85 4.95 4.22 -11.20
CA GLY A 85 5.49 3.66 -9.98
C GLY A 85 5.95 4.70 -8.96
N ASN A 86 5.68 5.98 -9.19
CA ASN A 86 6.02 7.02 -8.23
C ASN A 86 5.09 6.94 -7.03
N VAL A 87 5.68 6.75 -5.86
CA VAL A 87 4.92 6.69 -4.61
C VAL A 87 4.83 8.08 -4.00
N SER A 88 3.60 8.60 -3.93
CA SER A 88 3.28 9.97 -3.49
C SER A 88 2.88 10.06 -2.01
N LYS A 89 2.39 8.98 -1.40
CA LYS A 89 2.05 8.90 0.04
C LYS A 89 2.36 7.52 0.59
N ARG A 90 2.82 7.46 1.84
CA ARG A 90 3.26 6.23 2.53
C ARG A 90 2.91 6.32 4.02
N PHE A 91 2.29 5.28 4.55
CA PHE A 91 2.13 5.06 5.99
C PHE A 91 2.42 3.58 6.26
N SER A 92 3.10 3.25 7.36
CA SER A 92 3.42 1.85 7.67
C SER A 92 3.27 1.54 9.15
N LEU A 93 2.04 1.28 9.60
CA LEU A 93 1.77 0.78 10.95
C LEU A 93 1.88 -0.74 11.04
N SER A 94 1.59 -1.47 9.96
CA SER A 94 1.68 -2.93 9.93
C SER A 94 3.10 -3.50 10.10
N GLY A 95 4.14 -2.65 9.96
CA GLY A 95 5.54 -3.08 9.95
C GLY A 95 6.10 -3.48 8.58
N ILE A 96 5.32 -3.44 7.50
CA ILE A 96 5.85 -3.69 6.15
C ILE A 96 6.89 -2.62 5.75
N HIS A 97 7.97 -3.07 5.11
CA HIS A 97 9.01 -2.16 4.61
C HIS A 97 8.61 -1.57 3.26
N ILE A 98 8.27 -0.27 3.25
CA ILE A 98 7.97 0.49 2.03
C ILE A 98 9.22 1.27 1.59
N PRO A 99 9.65 1.19 0.31
CA PRO A 99 10.82 1.92 -0.15
C PRO A 99 10.61 3.44 -0.05
N ARG A 100 11.59 4.13 0.54
CA ARG A 100 11.64 5.61 0.55
C ARG A 100 12.08 6.17 -0.79
N HIS A 101 13.01 5.49 -1.47
CA HIS A 101 13.60 5.90 -2.74
C HIS A 101 13.59 4.74 -3.73
N GLY A 102 13.57 5.07 -5.03
CA GLY A 102 13.53 4.09 -6.12
C GLY A 102 12.17 3.44 -6.32
N GLY A 103 12.08 2.56 -7.31
CA GLY A 103 10.87 1.82 -7.63
C GLY A 103 10.59 0.68 -6.66
N SER A 104 9.32 0.55 -6.25
CA SER A 104 8.84 -0.58 -5.44
C SER A 104 8.77 -1.87 -6.28
N CYS A 105 8.65 -3.02 -5.61
CA CYS A 105 8.51 -4.28 -6.31
C CYS A 105 7.24 -4.31 -7.19
N PRO A 106 7.35 -4.58 -8.51
CA PRO A 106 6.21 -4.56 -9.42
C PRO A 106 5.16 -5.64 -9.13
N ARG A 107 5.51 -6.65 -8.32
CA ARG A 107 4.60 -7.73 -7.89
C ARG A 107 3.58 -7.28 -6.83
N TRP A 108 3.72 -6.09 -6.26
CA TRP A 108 2.73 -5.56 -5.33
C TRP A 108 1.41 -5.28 -6.08
N ASN A 109 0.29 -5.71 -5.50
CA ASN A 109 -1.05 -5.57 -6.10
C ASN A 109 -1.46 -4.13 -6.43
N VAL A 110 -0.84 -3.11 -5.82
CA VAL A 110 -1.00 -1.71 -6.20
C VAL A 110 -0.75 -1.45 -7.68
N TYR A 111 0.15 -2.19 -8.31
CA TYR A 111 0.45 -2.05 -9.73
C TYR A 111 -0.52 -2.82 -10.62
N ILE A 112 -0.91 -4.03 -10.19
CA ILE A 112 -1.91 -4.85 -10.90
C ILE A 112 -3.26 -4.14 -10.95
N ALA A 113 -3.61 -3.36 -9.92
CA ALA A 113 -4.88 -2.63 -9.86
C ALA A 113 -5.08 -1.66 -11.04
N PHE A 114 -4.00 -1.15 -11.68
CA PHE A 114 -4.12 -0.32 -12.87
C PHE A 114 -4.67 -1.06 -14.09
N LEU A 115 -4.57 -2.39 -14.13
CA LEU A 115 -5.11 -3.20 -15.23
C LEU A 115 -6.65 -3.25 -15.19
N ASN A 116 -7.27 -3.05 -14.03
CA ASN A 116 -8.72 -3.03 -13.88
C ASN A 116 -9.15 -1.91 -12.92
N PRO A 117 -9.06 -0.63 -13.35
CA PRO A 117 -9.46 0.50 -12.52
C PRO A 117 -10.89 0.37 -12.01
N GLY A 118 -11.13 0.83 -10.79
CA GLY A 118 -12.42 0.75 -10.11
C GLY A 118 -12.63 -0.53 -9.31
N ARG A 119 -11.89 -1.62 -9.57
CA ARG A 119 -11.99 -2.88 -8.81
C ARG A 119 -10.97 -2.96 -7.68
N ILE A 120 -11.36 -3.62 -6.58
CA ILE A 120 -10.48 -3.93 -5.46
C ILE A 120 -9.80 -5.28 -5.70
N HIS A 121 -8.46 -5.30 -5.60
CA HIS A 121 -7.62 -6.48 -5.82
C HIS A 121 -6.99 -6.94 -4.50
N PRO A 122 -7.48 -8.04 -3.90
CA PRO A 122 -6.83 -8.65 -2.75
C PRO A 122 -5.55 -9.38 -3.15
N GLN A 123 -4.57 -9.42 -2.24
CA GLN A 123 -3.32 -10.16 -2.40
C GLN A 123 -2.79 -10.56 -1.02
N ILE A 124 -2.37 -11.81 -0.89
CA ILE A 124 -1.54 -12.26 0.23
C ILE A 124 -0.09 -12.05 -0.19
N SER A 125 0.60 -11.13 0.49
CA SER A 125 1.92 -10.62 0.13
C SER A 125 2.97 -11.13 1.10
N LYS A 126 3.98 -11.85 0.60
CA LYS A 126 5.06 -12.39 1.43
C LYS A 126 6.38 -11.67 1.20
N MET A 127 6.89 -11.05 2.24
CA MET A 127 8.15 -10.34 2.23
C MET A 127 9.35 -11.31 2.31
N PRO A 128 10.56 -10.88 1.94
CA PRO A 128 11.75 -11.73 2.00
C PRO A 128 12.14 -12.14 3.43
N ASP A 129 11.75 -11.37 4.45
CA ASP A 129 11.94 -11.68 5.87
C ASP A 129 10.97 -12.76 6.40
N GLY A 130 10.10 -13.29 5.54
CA GLY A 130 9.13 -14.32 5.87
C GLY A 130 7.79 -13.81 6.40
N LYS A 131 7.67 -12.50 6.69
CA LYS A 131 6.40 -11.90 7.13
C LYS A 131 5.39 -11.90 5.98
N THR A 132 4.15 -12.22 6.31
CA THR A 132 3.04 -12.27 5.36
C THR A 132 2.02 -11.19 5.73
N TYR A 133 1.51 -10.50 4.72
CA TYR A 133 0.57 -9.41 4.83
C TYR A 133 -0.66 -9.70 3.96
N PHE A 134 -1.82 -9.24 4.40
CA PHE A 134 -3.00 -9.17 3.55
C PHE A 134 -3.18 -7.75 3.06
N CYS A 135 -3.19 -7.58 1.73
CA CYS A 135 -3.24 -6.29 1.06
C CYS A 135 -4.44 -6.24 0.12
N ILE A 136 -5.08 -5.09 0.04
CA ILE A 136 -6.03 -4.73 -1.01
C ILE A 136 -5.48 -3.55 -1.81
N ALA A 137 -5.80 -3.47 -3.09
CA ALA A 137 -5.46 -2.32 -3.90
C ALA A 137 -6.57 -1.94 -4.86
N ARG A 138 -6.75 -0.63 -5.10
CA ARG A 138 -7.71 -0.10 -6.07
C ARG A 138 -7.09 1.05 -6.84
N ALA A 139 -7.13 0.97 -8.17
CA ALA A 139 -6.82 2.10 -9.02
C ALA A 139 -8.09 2.88 -9.37
N PHE A 140 -7.98 4.20 -9.49
CA PHE A 140 -9.08 5.08 -9.84
C PHE A 140 -8.55 6.37 -10.50
N GLU A 141 -9.45 7.05 -11.20
CA GLU A 141 -9.16 8.30 -11.89
C GLU A 141 -8.80 9.41 -10.89
N LYS A 142 -7.77 10.19 -11.19
CA LYS A 142 -7.25 11.25 -10.33
C LYS A 142 -7.47 12.61 -10.97
N GLY A 143 -8.13 13.50 -10.22
CA GLY A 143 -8.21 14.92 -10.55
C GLY A 143 -9.43 15.27 -11.40
N ILE A 144 -9.54 16.56 -11.70
CA ILE A 144 -10.54 17.10 -12.61
C ILE A 144 -9.82 17.42 -13.91
N GLU A 145 -10.24 16.80 -15.00
CA GLU A 145 -9.64 17.00 -16.30
C GLU A 145 -10.58 17.78 -17.21
N LYS A 146 -9.98 18.66 -18.02
CA LYS A 146 -10.71 19.38 -19.06
C LYS A 146 -11.10 18.42 -20.18
N HIS A 147 -12.15 18.78 -20.92
CA HIS A 147 -12.56 18.02 -22.09
C HIS A 147 -11.38 17.78 -23.05
N GLY A 148 -11.20 16.52 -23.47
CA GLY A 148 -10.14 16.11 -24.39
C GLY A 148 -8.77 15.84 -23.75
N MET A 149 -8.61 16.00 -22.43
CA MET A 149 -7.37 15.63 -21.74
C MET A 149 -7.33 14.14 -21.37
N PRO A 150 -6.14 13.52 -21.37
CA PRO A 150 -5.98 12.12 -21.02
C PRO A 150 -6.11 11.90 -19.52
N LYS A 151 -6.89 10.86 -19.17
CA LYS A 151 -7.16 10.45 -17.79
C LYS A 151 -5.91 10.00 -17.05
N SER A 152 -5.65 10.67 -15.93
CA SER A 152 -4.64 10.31 -14.95
C SER A 152 -5.21 9.29 -13.95
N PHE A 153 -4.44 8.26 -13.62
CA PHE A 153 -4.83 7.26 -12.64
C PHE A 153 -3.87 7.23 -11.46
N VAL A 154 -4.41 6.92 -10.29
CA VAL A 154 -3.64 6.56 -9.09
C VAL A 154 -4.14 5.23 -8.58
N SER A 155 -3.26 4.51 -7.88
CA SER A 155 -3.61 3.30 -7.16
C SER A 155 -3.26 3.44 -5.70
N ILE A 156 -4.19 3.03 -4.84
CA ILE A 156 -4.00 2.98 -3.40
C ILE A 156 -3.97 1.53 -2.97
N GLY A 157 -2.90 1.17 -2.26
CA GLY A 157 -2.79 -0.06 -1.51
C GLY A 157 -3.04 0.18 -0.03
N LEU A 158 -3.83 -0.68 0.59
CA LEU A 158 -4.04 -0.75 2.03
C LEU A 158 -3.76 -2.19 2.46
N GLY A 159 -3.03 -2.41 3.54
CA GLY A 159 -2.80 -3.77 4.01
C GLY A 159 -2.40 -3.84 5.46
N CYS A 160 -2.44 -5.05 6.01
CA CYS A 160 -2.20 -5.34 7.41
C CYS A 160 -1.40 -6.64 7.52
N ASP A 161 -0.87 -6.92 8.72
CA ASP A 161 -0.33 -8.25 9.01
C ASP A 161 -1.41 -9.32 8.79
N ILE A 162 -1.02 -10.47 8.24
CA ILE A 162 -1.96 -11.55 7.88
C ILE A 162 -2.86 -12.00 9.05
N GLN A 163 -2.43 -11.82 10.30
CA GLN A 163 -3.24 -12.15 11.47
C GLN A 163 -4.57 -11.36 11.53
N TYR A 164 -4.59 -10.14 11.00
CA TYR A 164 -5.77 -9.26 10.97
C TYR A 164 -6.64 -9.50 9.73
N ALA A 165 -6.21 -10.32 8.77
CA ALA A 165 -6.89 -10.47 7.49
C ALA A 165 -8.37 -10.88 7.63
N LYS A 166 -8.68 -11.75 8.61
CA LYS A 166 -10.05 -12.21 8.88
C LYS A 166 -11.02 -11.11 9.33
N GLU A 167 -10.50 -9.97 9.77
CA GLU A 167 -11.33 -8.80 10.09
C GLU A 167 -11.79 -8.05 8.82
N LEU A 168 -11.18 -8.32 7.67
CA LEU A 168 -11.47 -7.66 6.41
C LEU A 168 -12.39 -8.51 5.54
N THR A 169 -13.49 -7.92 5.05
CA THR A 169 -14.43 -8.53 4.11
C THR A 169 -13.73 -9.09 2.86
N TYR A 170 -12.66 -8.43 2.41
CA TYR A 170 -11.93 -8.80 1.20
C TYR A 170 -11.15 -10.12 1.32
N SER A 171 -11.00 -10.66 2.53
CA SER A 171 -10.40 -11.97 2.78
C SER A 171 -11.42 -13.11 2.74
N GLU A 172 -12.72 -12.81 2.69
CA GLU A 172 -13.76 -13.82 2.73
C GLU A 172 -13.67 -14.75 1.52
N GLY A 173 -13.80 -16.06 1.77
CA GLY A 173 -13.63 -17.09 0.76
C GLY A 173 -12.18 -17.41 0.38
N MET A 174 -11.19 -16.71 0.92
CA MET A 174 -9.77 -17.01 0.69
C MET A 174 -9.23 -17.98 1.75
N ASP A 175 -8.48 -19.00 1.31
CA ASP A 175 -7.71 -19.85 2.21
C ASP A 175 -6.41 -19.15 2.63
N LEU A 176 -6.48 -18.40 3.74
CA LEU A 176 -5.36 -17.62 4.28
C LEU A 176 -4.17 -18.47 4.74
N GLN A 177 -4.34 -19.79 4.91
CA GLN A 177 -3.24 -20.69 5.31
C GLN A 177 -2.57 -21.34 4.09
N ASN A 178 -3.17 -21.23 2.91
CA ASN A 178 -2.61 -21.80 1.69
C ASN A 178 -1.41 -20.99 1.20
N LYS A 179 -0.22 -21.50 1.49
CA LYS A 179 1.06 -20.92 1.04
C LYS A 179 1.17 -20.74 -0.47
N LYS A 180 0.38 -21.47 -1.29
CA LYS A 180 0.36 -21.30 -2.75
C LYS A 180 -0.31 -20.00 -3.19
N LEU A 181 -1.13 -19.39 -2.34
CA LEU A 181 -1.75 -18.08 -2.59
C LEU A 181 -0.85 -16.91 -2.20
N GLU A 182 0.24 -17.16 -1.47
CA GLU A 182 1.23 -16.14 -1.11
C GLU A 182 1.98 -15.68 -2.36
N THR A 183 1.86 -14.41 -2.71
CA THR A 183 2.69 -13.79 -3.74
C THR A 183 4.02 -13.38 -3.10
N PRO A 184 5.17 -13.98 -3.50
CA PRO A 184 6.46 -13.51 -3.04
C PRO A 184 6.73 -12.12 -3.60
N ILE A 185 6.89 -11.14 -2.71
CA ILE A 185 7.22 -9.76 -3.04
C ILE A 185 8.58 -9.37 -2.42
N GLY A 186 9.06 -8.18 -2.75
CA GLY A 186 10.23 -7.56 -2.12
C GLY A 186 10.02 -6.07 -1.91
N VAL A 187 11.02 -5.38 -1.34
CA VAL A 187 10.99 -3.91 -1.17
C VAL A 187 11.28 -3.22 -2.50
N SER A 188 12.45 -3.50 -3.10
CA SER A 188 12.85 -3.07 -4.43
C SER A 188 13.84 -4.09 -5.02
N CYS A 189 13.98 -4.16 -6.35
CA CYS A 189 14.86 -5.16 -6.99
C CYS A 189 16.32 -5.08 -6.50
N ARG A 190 16.81 -3.86 -6.25
CA ARG A 190 18.20 -3.58 -5.87
C ARG A 190 18.60 -4.09 -4.49
N ILE A 191 17.64 -4.43 -3.63
CA ILE A 191 17.89 -4.98 -2.28
C ILE A 191 17.06 -6.24 -2.01
N CYS A 192 16.42 -6.80 -3.04
CA CYS A 192 15.61 -8.01 -2.89
C CYS A 192 16.51 -9.24 -3.01
N PRO A 193 16.58 -10.13 -2.01
CA PRO A 193 17.47 -11.27 -2.03
C PRO A 193 16.96 -12.44 -2.89
N ARG A 194 15.69 -12.41 -3.34
CA ARG A 194 15.03 -13.52 -4.06
C ARG A 194 15.73 -13.84 -5.37
N GLU A 195 16.15 -15.07 -5.55
CA GLU A 195 16.89 -15.49 -6.74
C GLU A 195 15.98 -15.95 -7.87
N ASP A 196 14.72 -16.31 -7.62
CA ASP A 196 13.79 -16.91 -8.59
C ASP A 196 12.71 -15.93 -9.12
N CYS A 197 13.05 -14.64 -9.27
CA CYS A 197 12.06 -13.62 -9.61
C CYS A 197 12.03 -13.27 -11.11
N GLN A 198 10.98 -13.73 -11.81
CA GLN A 198 10.75 -13.40 -13.23
C GLN A 198 10.53 -11.90 -13.52
N GLN A 199 10.08 -11.12 -12.53
CA GLN A 199 9.85 -9.67 -12.68
C GLN A 199 11.03 -8.81 -12.20
N ARG A 200 12.21 -9.42 -11.99
CA ARG A 200 13.39 -8.68 -11.55
C ARG A 200 13.86 -7.71 -12.64
N ALA A 201 13.82 -6.42 -12.32
CA ALA A 201 14.23 -5.34 -13.22
C ALA A 201 15.67 -4.86 -13.02
N PHE A 202 16.29 -5.13 -11.86
CA PHE A 202 17.66 -4.73 -11.56
C PHE A 202 18.38 -5.82 -10.72
N PRO A 203 19.71 -5.96 -10.85
CA PRO A 203 20.48 -6.84 -9.99
C PRO A 203 20.51 -6.30 -8.55
N PRO A 204 20.53 -7.17 -7.52
CA PRO A 204 20.80 -6.76 -6.14
C PRO A 204 22.18 -6.10 -6.02
N ILE A 205 22.29 -5.02 -5.23
CA ILE A 205 23.54 -4.27 -5.05
C ILE A 205 24.55 -5.08 -4.21
N ASP A 206 24.04 -5.90 -3.30
CA ASP A 206 24.80 -6.70 -2.34
C ASP A 206 25.20 -8.09 -2.86
N LYS A 207 24.91 -8.41 -4.13
CA LYS A 207 25.25 -9.69 -4.76
C LYS A 207 26.11 -9.49 -6.00
N GLU A 208 27.04 -10.42 -6.19
CA GLU A 208 27.81 -10.52 -7.43
C GLU A 208 26.89 -10.96 -8.58
N LEU A 209 26.91 -10.23 -9.69
CA LEU A 209 26.16 -10.57 -10.88
C LEU A 209 26.92 -11.62 -11.70
N LYS A 210 26.58 -12.89 -11.52
CA LYS A 210 27.15 -14.01 -12.29
C LYS A 210 26.32 -14.26 -13.53
N LEU A 211 26.78 -13.93 -14.73
CA LEU A 211 26.06 -14.18 -15.99
C LEU A 211 26.66 -15.38 -16.73
N ASP A 212 25.80 -16.23 -17.28
CA ASP A 212 26.19 -17.35 -18.14
C ASP A 212 25.56 -17.17 -19.52
N ILE A 213 26.39 -17.07 -20.57
CA ILE A 213 25.92 -16.90 -21.96
C ILE A 213 25.20 -18.13 -22.52
N SER A 214 25.43 -19.30 -21.92
CA SER A 214 24.81 -20.57 -22.32
C SER A 214 23.50 -20.85 -21.58
N TYR A 215 23.21 -20.09 -20.52
CA TYR A 215 22.03 -20.30 -19.68
C TYR A 215 21.20 -19.02 -19.52
N ARG A 216 19.90 -19.12 -19.83
CA ARG A 216 18.93 -18.04 -19.59
C ARG A 216 18.09 -18.39 -18.36
N GLY A 217 18.31 -17.70 -17.25
CA GLY A 217 17.49 -17.88 -16.06
C GLY A 217 16.16 -17.12 -16.12
N THR A 218 15.45 -17.08 -14.99
CA THR A 218 14.08 -16.54 -14.89
C THR A 218 13.97 -15.05 -15.22
N SER A 219 15.07 -14.30 -15.12
CA SER A 219 15.20 -12.91 -15.53
C SER A 219 16.64 -12.63 -15.98
N PRO A 220 16.95 -11.49 -16.64
CA PRO A 220 18.30 -11.17 -17.08
C PRO A 220 19.35 -11.07 -15.95
N TYR A 221 18.91 -10.94 -14.70
CA TYR A 221 19.77 -10.78 -13.52
C TYR A 221 19.69 -11.98 -12.56
N VAL A 222 19.12 -13.08 -13.05
CA VAL A 222 19.02 -14.36 -12.34
C VAL A 222 19.59 -15.41 -13.27
N THR A 223 20.72 -15.97 -12.90
CA THR A 223 21.49 -16.91 -13.72
C THR A 223 22.02 -17.97 -12.78
N ILE A 224 21.08 -18.77 -12.28
CA ILE A 224 21.20 -19.91 -11.35
C ILE A 224 21.73 -19.55 -9.97
#